data_AF-A0ABD0BB47-F1
#
_entry.id   AF-A0ABD0BB47-F1
#
_cell.length_a   1.000
_cell.length_b   1.000
_cell.length_c   1.000
_cell.angle_alpha   90.00
_cell.angle_beta   90.00
_cell.angle_gamma   90.00
#
_symmetry.space_group_name_H-M   'P 1'
#
loop_
_entity.id
_entity.type
_entity.pdbx_description
1 polymer ?
#
loop_
_entity_poly.entity_id
_entity_poly.type
_entity_poly.pdbx_seq_one_letter_code
_entity_poly.pdbx_strand_id
1 'polypeptide(L)' 'MRVNQPVTQRERLYPSHQNLISTTDLESRITYANDEFCQIAGFTLEELQGAPHNLVRHPDMPP' A
#
# COMPACT_ATOMS: atom_id res chain seq x y z
N MET A 1 -10.03 11.33 -7.06
CA MET A 1 -9.14 10.75 -6.03
C MET A 1 -10.01 9.98 -5.06
N ARG A 2 -9.74 8.68 -4.86
CA ARG A 2 -10.46 7.88 -3.86
C ARG A 2 -10.08 8.42 -2.47
N VAL A 3 -11.09 8.69 -1.65
CA VAL A 3 -10.90 9.19 -0.30
C VAL A 3 -10.71 7.99 0.61
N ASN A 4 -9.45 7.61 0.86
CA ASN A 4 -9.10 6.51 1.77
C ASN A 4 -9.20 7.04 3.22
N GLN A 5 -10.42 7.24 3.71
CA GLN A 5 -10.71 7.56 5.11
C GLN A 5 -11.19 6.29 5.84
N PRO A 6 -10.84 6.10 7.12
CA PRO A 6 -10.08 7.00 7.98
C PRO A 6 -8.56 6.81 7.82
N VAL A 7 -7.86 7.91 7.55
CA VAL A 7 -6.40 7.96 7.70
C VAL A 7 -6.12 7.95 9.20
N THR A 8 -5.40 6.94 9.67
CA THR A 8 -5.19 6.74 11.11
C THR A 8 -4.20 7.73 11.72
N GLN A 9 -3.49 8.53 10.90
CA GLN A 9 -2.41 9.46 11.29
C GLN A 9 -1.37 8.80 12.23
N ARG A 10 -1.30 7.47 12.23
CA ARG A 10 -0.40 6.68 13.07
C ARG A 10 0.77 6.28 12.21
N GLU A 11 1.92 6.89 12.49
CA GLU A 11 3.18 6.39 11.96
C GLU A 11 3.38 4.95 12.44
N ARG A 12 3.63 4.06 11.48
CA ARG A 12 4.10 2.70 11.77
C ARG A 12 5.57 2.65 11.41
N LEU A 13 6.39 2.56 12.45
CA LEU A 13 7.81 2.31 12.29
C LEU A 13 7.99 0.84 11.89
N TYR A 14 8.77 0.63 10.85
CA TYR A 14 9.22 -0.69 10.44
C TYR A 14 10.75 -0.75 10.54
N PRO A 15 11.32 -1.91 10.88
CA PRO A 15 12.76 -2.09 10.89
C PRO A 15 13.39 -1.72 9.56
N SER A 16 14.57 -1.11 9.59
CA SER A 16 15.32 -0.73 8.37
C SER A 16 15.78 -1.91 7.50
N HIS A 17 15.66 -3.14 8.00
CA HIS A 17 15.91 -4.36 7.22
C HIS A 17 14.65 -4.91 6.53
N GLN A 18 13.46 -4.41 6.88
CA GLN A 18 12.21 -4.80 6.23
C GLN A 18 12.10 -4.07 4.91
N ASN A 19 12.08 -4.83 3.82
CA ASN A 19 11.89 -4.29 2.49
C ASN A 19 10.42 -4.36 2.13
N LEU A 20 9.82 -3.19 1.96
CA LEU A 20 8.48 -3.02 1.41
C LEU A 20 8.54 -3.19 -0.11
N ILE A 21 8.10 -4.34 -0.62
CA ILE A 21 8.12 -4.65 -2.05
C ILE A 21 6.70 -4.80 -2.55
N SER A 22 6.33 -3.94 -3.50
CA SER A 22 5.11 -4.07 -4.29
C SER A 22 5.45 -4.00 -5.77
N THR A 23 4.92 -4.93 -6.55
CA THR A 23 5.01 -4.95 -8.00
C THR A 23 3.68 -4.51 -8.59
N THR A 24 3.72 -3.63 -9.58
CA THR A 24 2.53 -3.18 -10.31
C THR A 24 2.64 -3.46 -11.79
N ASP A 25 1.51 -3.68 -12.45
CA ASP A 25 1.40 -3.80 -13.91
C ASP A 25 1.38 -2.42 -14.61
N LEU A 26 1.38 -2.42 -15.94
CA LEU A 26 1.26 -1.22 -16.79
C LEU A 26 -0.02 -0.43 -16.52
N GLU A 27 -1.09 -1.11 -16.10
CA GLU A 27 -2.35 -0.47 -15.68
C GLU A 27 -2.33 0.07 -14.23
N SER A 28 -1.16 0.12 -13.57
CA SER A 28 -1.02 0.53 -12.16
C SER A 28 -1.80 -0.34 -11.17
N ARG A 29 -2.04 -1.61 -11.50
CA ARG A 29 -2.63 -2.61 -10.61
C ARG A 29 -1.54 -3.36 -9.88
N ILE A 30 -1.65 -3.55 -8.58
CA ILE A 30 -0.69 -4.33 -7.79
C ILE A 30 -0.82 -5.79 -8.20
N THR A 31 0.25 -6.38 -8.71
CA THR A 31 0.31 -7.79 -9.11
C THR A 31 0.88 -8.65 -8.00
N TYR A 32 1.77 -8.07 -7.19
CA TYR A 32 2.41 -8.73 -6.08
C TYR A 32 2.72 -7.71 -4.97
N ALA A 33 2.55 -8.11 -3.72
CA ALA A 33 3.05 -7.38 -2.57
C ALA A 33 3.67 -8.40 -1.60
N ASN A 34 4.73 -8.03 -0.89
CA ASN A 34 5.25 -8.88 0.16
C ASN A 34 4.39 -8.77 1.43
N ASP A 35 4.52 -9.76 2.31
CA ASP A 35 3.78 -9.85 3.56
C ASP A 35 3.96 -8.59 4.43
N GLU A 36 5.15 -8.00 4.42
CA GLU A 36 5.45 -6.82 5.23
C GLU A 36 4.75 -5.57 4.69
N PHE A 37 4.66 -5.44 3.37
CA PHE A 37 3.85 -4.39 2.75
C PHE A 37 2.38 -4.55 3.10
N CYS A 38 1.87 -5.78 3.04
CA CYS A 38 0.49 -6.10 3.44
C CYS A 38 0.24 -5.69 4.91
N GLN A 39 1.13 -6.11 5.83
CA GLN A 39 1.04 -5.81 7.25
C GLN A 39 1.12 -4.32 7.56
N ILE A 40 2.02 -3.59 6.90
CA ILE A 40 2.21 -2.15 7.12
C ILE A 40 1.06 -1.35 6.54
N ALA A 41 0.66 -1.64 5.30
CA ALA A 41 -0.47 -1.01 4.64
C ALA A 41 -1.81 -1.39 5.31
N GLY A 42 -1.84 -2.49 6.07
CA GLY A 42 -3.04 -2.97 6.76
C GLY A 42 -4.04 -3.66 5.83
N PHE A 43 -3.57 -4.15 4.69
CA PHE A 43 -4.36 -4.90 3.71
C PHE A 43 -3.82 -6.31 3.59
N THR A 44 -4.67 -7.25 3.18
CA THR A 44 -4.21 -8.59 2.81
C THR A 44 -3.68 -8.62 1.37
N LEU A 45 -2.85 -9.61 1.03
CA LEU A 45 -2.38 -9.80 -0.34
C LEU A 45 -3.56 -9.94 -1.31
N GLU A 46 -4.62 -10.65 -0.90
CA GLU A 46 -5.82 -10.88 -1.71
C GLU A 46 -6.59 -9.58 -2.02
N GLU A 47 -6.59 -8.62 -1.08
CA GLU A 47 -7.20 -7.30 -1.28
C GLU A 47 -6.32 -6.37 -2.13
N LEU A 48 -5.00 -6.54 -2.07
CA LEU A 48 -4.06 -5.77 -2.87
C LEU A 48 -3.95 -6.31 -4.30
N GLN A 49 -4.02 -7.64 -4.49
CA GLN A 49 -3.83 -8.26 -5.79
C GLN A 49 -4.95 -7.84 -6.76
N GLY A 50 -4.57 -7.14 -7.83
CA GLY A 50 -5.49 -6.57 -8.82
C GLY A 50 -6.08 -5.20 -8.44
N ALA A 51 -5.86 -4.74 -7.20
CA ALA A 51 -6.23 -3.41 -6.77
C ALA A 51 -5.29 -2.34 -7.36
N PRO A 52 -5.81 -1.14 -7.64
CA PRO A 52 -4.96 -0.04 -8.10
C PRO A 52 -3.98 0.40 -7.01
N HIS A 53 -2.74 0.70 -7.39
CA HIS A 53 -1.68 1.15 -6.46
C HIS A 53 -2.07 2.43 -5.70
N ASN A 54 -3.01 3.21 -6.22
CA ASN A 54 -3.55 4.38 -5.52
C ASN A 54 -4.33 4.05 -4.23
N LEU A 55 -4.63 2.78 -3.97
CA LEU A 55 -5.31 2.32 -2.75
C LEU A 55 -4.47 2.56 -1.49
N VAL A 56 -3.15 2.43 -1.61
CA VAL A 56 -2.20 2.66 -0.51
C VAL A 56 -1.66 4.09 -0.47
N ARG A 57 -2.08 4.95 -1.39
CA ARG A 57 -1.61 6.33 -1.47
C ARG A 57 -2.22 7.15 -0.34
N HIS A 58 -1.36 7.78 0.45
CA HIS A 58 -1.79 8.72 1.48
C HIS A 58 -2.37 9.99 0.83
N PRO A 59 -3.47 10.57 1.33
CA PRO A 59 -4.02 11.81 0.78
C PRO A 59 -3.06 13.01 0.91
N ASP A 60 -2.16 13.01 1.90
CA ASP A 60 -1.08 14.00 2.01
C ASP A 60 0.07 13.82 1.01
N MET A 61 0.11 12.75 0.19
CA MET A 61 1.11 12.71 -0.88
C MET A 61 0.78 13.78 -1.94
N PRO A 62 1.66 14.76 -2.20
CA PRO A 62 1.42 15.78 -3.23
C PRO A 62 1.21 15.10 -4.61
N PRO A 63 0.41 15.70 -5.50
CA PRO A 63 0.08 15.11 -6.81
C PRO A 63 1.31 14.90 -7.70
#